data_AF-A0A183B8W9-F1
#
_entry.id   AF-A0A183B8W9-F1
#
_cell.length_a   1.000
_cell.length_b   1.000
_cell.length_c   1.000
_cell.angle_alpha   90.00
_cell.angle_beta   90.00
_cell.angle_gamma   90.00
#
_symmetry.space_group_name_H-M   'P 1'
#
loop_
_entity.id
_entity.type
_entity.pdbx_description
1 polymer ?
#
loop_
_entity_poly.entity_id
_entity_poly.type
_entity_poly.pdbx_seq_one_letter_code
_entity_poly.pdbx_strand_id
1 'polypeptide(L)'
;MSVEDIEDLRLRFVFNYIQLITDVKYDKIKKFLDDTKQAEKLLEFFEQQELSHLFVVLTPTGVFEVYTKFPQVFKYKVFYFIKKERGVIEKNNEWNVINTMLSYGDLNKSPLHHFIAFVNTVLSPIILNERNREDWPESLSEYIKRDLYNLQKKSATVLARIEGKTHLAHPIGIEKIEDQEPISCHGDDVIGSLMYAIETAVVDWSAQINDILKQQSGQAIANGEFPLPTYEYEFWEQRMNCMHDIYEQLIHPKVKKMAIILEVNKSAYANPFKEMFKRVVRGRYCTVLYNNMTCINKCLHITFELPPP
;
A
#
# COMPACT_ATOMS: atom_id res chain seq x y z
N MET A 1 -8.90 41.31 0.90
CA MET A 1 -8.12 40.75 -0.21
C MET A 1 -8.50 39.29 -0.37
N SER A 2 -8.61 38.83 -1.60
CA SER A 2 -9.04 37.48 -1.98
C SER A 2 -8.02 36.86 -2.94
N VAL A 3 -8.13 35.56 -3.21
CA VAL A 3 -7.30 34.88 -4.22
C VAL A 3 -7.45 35.53 -5.60
N GLU A 4 -8.57 36.21 -5.86
CA GLU A 4 -8.83 36.91 -7.11
C GLU A 4 -7.97 38.17 -7.30
N ASP A 5 -7.37 38.69 -6.22
CA ASP A 5 -6.48 39.85 -6.25
C ASP A 5 -5.03 39.47 -6.61
N ILE A 6 -4.72 38.19 -6.84
CA ILE A 6 -3.39 37.73 -7.26
C ILE A 6 -3.19 38.06 -8.75
N GLU A 7 -2.20 38.90 -9.05
CA GLU A 7 -1.90 39.35 -10.43
C GLU A 7 -1.39 38.22 -11.34
N ASP A 8 -0.52 37.33 -10.83
CA ASP A 8 -0.01 36.21 -11.62
C ASP A 8 -1.07 35.10 -11.72
N LEU A 9 -1.63 34.92 -12.92
CA LEU A 9 -2.67 33.92 -13.18
C LEU A 9 -2.21 32.49 -12.87
N ARG A 10 -0.92 32.19 -12.95
CA ARG A 10 -0.38 30.86 -12.67
C ARG A 10 -0.46 30.56 -11.16
N LEU A 11 -0.10 31.54 -10.34
CA LEU A 11 -0.24 31.45 -8.88
C LEU A 11 -1.72 31.44 -8.48
N ARG A 12 -2.53 32.32 -9.09
CA ARG A 12 -3.97 32.36 -8.87
C ARG A 12 -4.63 31.02 -9.20
N PHE A 13 -4.24 30.36 -10.29
CA PHE A 13 -4.73 29.04 -10.67
C PHE A 13 -4.49 27.98 -9.59
N VAL A 14 -3.24 27.90 -9.10
CA VAL A 14 -2.86 26.95 -8.04
C VAL A 14 -3.64 27.22 -6.75
N PHE A 15 -3.66 28.48 -6.29
CA PHE A 15 -4.29 28.82 -5.01
C PHE A 15 -5.81 28.82 -5.05
N ASN A 16 -6.43 29.09 -6.20
CA ASN A 16 -7.87 28.97 -6.37
C ASN A 16 -8.31 27.50 -6.19
N TYR A 17 -7.59 26.56 -6.83
CA TYR A 17 -7.88 25.13 -6.65
C TYR A 17 -7.66 24.68 -5.20
N ILE A 18 -6.54 25.06 -4.57
CA ILE A 18 -6.27 24.66 -3.18
C ILE A 18 -7.32 25.24 -2.23
N GLN A 19 -7.73 26.50 -2.41
CA GLN A 19 -8.77 27.12 -1.61
C GLN A 19 -10.17 26.56 -1.88
N LEU A 20 -10.43 26.01 -3.07
CA LEU A 20 -11.69 25.32 -3.35
C LEU A 20 -11.78 23.99 -2.57
N ILE A 21 -10.66 23.27 -2.47
CA ILE A 21 -10.60 21.95 -1.83
C ILE A 21 -10.37 22.04 -0.31
N THR A 22 -9.97 23.21 0.21
CA THR A 22 -9.63 23.41 1.62
C THR A 22 -10.18 24.72 2.17
N ASP A 23 -10.44 24.76 3.47
CA ASP A 23 -10.87 26.00 4.16
C ASP A 23 -9.71 26.98 4.45
N VAL A 24 -8.67 26.98 3.62
CA VAL A 24 -7.50 27.83 3.85
C VAL A 24 -7.84 29.30 3.64
N LYS A 25 -7.55 30.12 4.67
CA LYS A 25 -7.80 31.56 4.64
C LYS A 25 -6.75 32.27 3.77
N TYR A 26 -7.18 33.34 3.10
CA TYR A 26 -6.31 34.14 2.25
C TYR A 26 -5.05 34.65 2.96
N ASP A 27 -5.11 34.98 4.26
CA ASP A 27 -3.93 35.41 5.03
C ASP A 27 -2.77 34.41 5.00
N LYS A 28 -3.07 33.10 4.89
CA LYS A 28 -2.05 32.06 4.77
C LYS A 28 -1.45 32.02 3.37
N ILE A 29 -2.28 32.22 2.35
CA ILE A 29 -1.84 32.33 0.96
C ILE A 29 -0.97 33.57 0.79
N LYS A 30 -1.38 34.71 1.34
CA LYS A 30 -0.59 35.94 1.34
C LYS A 30 0.78 35.73 1.99
N LYS A 31 0.83 35.08 3.16
CA LYS A 31 2.12 34.74 3.81
C LYS A 31 3.03 33.87 2.93
N PHE A 32 2.46 32.98 2.11
CA PHE A 32 3.24 32.22 1.15
C PHE A 32 3.74 33.10 -0.01
N LEU A 33 2.89 33.97 -0.55
CA LEU A 33 3.28 34.89 -1.62
C LEU A 33 4.37 35.88 -1.17
N ASP A 34 4.36 36.26 0.12
CA ASP A 34 5.39 37.09 0.73
C ASP A 34 6.72 36.31 0.95
N ASP A 35 6.70 34.97 0.96
CA ASP A 35 7.89 34.12 0.98
C ASP A 35 8.44 33.96 -0.44
N THR A 36 9.32 34.89 -0.82
CA THR A 36 9.91 34.95 -2.17
C THR A 36 10.55 33.62 -2.59
N LYS A 37 11.19 32.88 -1.68
CA LYS A 37 11.87 31.63 -2.01
C LYS A 37 10.87 30.54 -2.41
N GLN A 38 9.77 30.41 -1.65
CA GLN A 38 8.76 29.40 -1.95
C GLN A 38 7.92 29.78 -3.18
N ALA A 39 7.62 31.07 -3.34
CA ALA A 39 6.91 31.58 -4.51
C ALA A 39 7.73 31.39 -5.80
N GLU A 40 9.03 31.73 -5.77
CA GLU A 40 9.95 31.50 -6.90
C GLU A 40 10.01 30.01 -7.27
N LYS A 41 10.15 29.12 -6.28
CA LYS A 41 10.17 27.67 -6.52
C LYS A 41 8.88 27.15 -7.18
N LEU A 42 7.73 27.74 -6.85
CA LEU A 42 6.46 27.41 -7.49
C LEU A 42 6.44 27.94 -8.93
N LEU A 43 6.94 29.15 -9.17
CA LEU A 43 7.03 29.73 -10.51
C LEU A 43 8.05 29.01 -11.42
N GLU A 44 9.15 28.50 -10.87
CA GLU A 44 10.13 27.67 -11.58
C GLU A 44 9.46 26.47 -12.25
N PHE A 45 8.45 25.87 -11.61
CA PHE A 45 7.68 24.80 -12.24
C PHE A 45 7.06 25.26 -13.55
N PHE A 46 6.49 26.46 -13.63
CA PHE A 46 5.90 26.96 -14.88
C PHE A 46 6.98 27.35 -15.90
N GLU A 47 8.09 27.91 -15.44
CA GLU A 47 9.13 28.55 -16.27
C GLU A 47 10.16 27.57 -16.82
N GLN A 48 10.40 26.44 -16.16
CA GLN A 48 11.37 25.44 -16.60
C GLN A 48 10.70 24.32 -17.39
N GLN A 49 11.22 24.05 -18.59
CA GLN A 49 10.73 22.98 -19.47
C GLN A 49 10.95 21.57 -18.88
N GLU A 50 12.01 21.38 -18.09
CA GLU A 50 12.36 20.10 -17.47
C GLU A 50 11.47 19.75 -16.27
N LEU A 51 10.86 20.76 -15.65
CA LEU A 51 9.95 20.57 -14.51
C LEU A 51 8.54 20.28 -15.02
N SER A 52 8.13 19.03 -14.86
CA SER A 52 6.81 18.51 -15.28
C SER A 52 5.85 18.30 -14.11
N HIS A 53 6.33 18.31 -12.88
CA HIS A 53 5.55 18.01 -11.68
C HIS A 53 5.73 19.11 -10.63
N LEU A 54 4.62 19.51 -10.02
CA LEU A 54 4.56 20.38 -8.87
C LEU A 54 3.70 19.70 -7.81
N PHE A 55 4.19 19.69 -6.58
CA PHE A 55 3.47 19.23 -5.40
C PHE A 55 3.46 20.35 -4.36
N VAL A 56 2.28 20.66 -3.86
CA VAL A 56 2.06 21.65 -2.81
C VAL A 56 1.47 20.92 -1.61
N VAL A 57 2.14 20.98 -0.47
CA VAL A 57 1.69 20.39 0.79
C VAL A 57 1.15 21.49 1.68
N LEU A 58 -0.09 21.32 2.17
CA LEU A 58 -0.66 22.21 3.17
C LEU A 58 -0.59 21.54 4.55
N THR A 59 0.24 22.11 5.42
CA THR A 59 0.34 21.67 6.82
C THR A 59 -0.90 22.10 7.63
N PRO A 60 -1.24 21.40 8.73
CA PRO A 60 -2.34 21.78 9.61
C PRO A 60 -2.20 23.18 10.21
N THR A 61 -0.97 23.68 10.33
CA THR A 61 -0.66 25.05 10.78
C THR A 61 -0.94 26.13 9.73
N GLY A 62 -1.32 25.72 8.52
CA GLY A 62 -1.58 26.61 7.38
C GLY A 62 -0.31 27.12 6.70
N VAL A 63 0.80 26.38 6.82
CA VAL A 63 2.05 26.65 6.10
C VAL A 63 2.08 25.78 4.83
N PHE A 64 2.48 26.37 3.71
CA PHE A 64 2.61 25.70 2.44
C PHE A 64 4.06 25.28 2.18
N GLU A 65 4.26 24.09 1.65
CA GLU A 65 5.58 23.58 1.24
C GLU A 65 5.52 23.14 -0.23
N VAL A 66 6.49 23.58 -1.03
CA VAL A 66 6.54 23.31 -2.48
C VAL A 66 7.63 22.30 -2.83
N TYR A 67 7.28 21.34 -3.67
CA TYR A 67 8.19 20.32 -4.19
C TYR A 67 8.03 20.15 -5.70
N THR A 68 9.14 19.97 -6.41
CA THR A 68 9.18 19.69 -7.86
C THR A 68 9.51 18.21 -8.16
N LYS A 69 9.69 17.42 -7.10
CA LYS A 69 9.84 15.97 -7.11
C LYS A 69 8.82 15.38 -6.15
N PHE A 70 8.47 14.11 -6.38
CA PHE A 70 7.52 13.41 -5.52
C PHE A 70 8.00 13.45 -4.05
N PRO A 71 7.18 13.92 -3.10
CA PRO A 71 7.57 14.00 -1.69
C PRO A 71 7.90 12.61 -1.13
N GLN A 72 8.98 12.48 -0.36
CA GLN A 72 9.35 11.21 0.27
C GLN A 72 8.44 10.84 1.45
N VAL A 73 7.76 11.84 2.05
CA VAL A 73 6.93 11.63 3.24
C VAL A 73 5.57 12.31 3.05
N PHE A 74 4.49 11.53 3.16
CA PHE A 74 3.10 11.99 3.08
C PHE A 74 2.52 12.17 4.48
N LYS A 75 2.93 13.24 5.18
CA LYS A 75 2.32 13.56 6.48
C LYS A 75 0.94 14.19 6.35
N TYR A 76 0.72 14.92 5.26
CA TYR A 76 -0.47 15.77 5.06
C TYR A 76 -1.02 15.62 3.65
N LYS A 77 -2.16 16.27 3.40
CA LYS A 77 -2.79 16.34 2.08
C LYS A 77 -1.85 17.05 1.09
N VAL A 78 -1.70 16.48 -0.10
CA VAL A 78 -0.80 16.99 -1.14
C VAL A 78 -1.64 17.36 -2.36
N PHE A 79 -1.40 18.53 -2.93
CA PHE A 79 -1.98 18.96 -4.19
C PHE A 79 -0.93 18.79 -5.28
N TYR A 80 -1.30 18.17 -6.40
CA TYR A 80 -0.38 17.98 -7.51
C TYR A 80 -0.85 18.75 -8.75
N PHE A 81 0.13 19.22 -9.52
CA PHE A 81 -0.07 19.83 -10.83
C PHE A 81 0.99 19.25 -11.76
N ILE A 82 0.55 18.68 -12.88
CA ILE A 82 1.39 17.97 -13.84
C ILE A 82 1.18 18.61 -15.20
N LYS A 83 2.27 18.98 -15.87
CA LYS A 83 2.21 19.44 -17.27
C LYS A 83 1.92 18.26 -18.18
N LYS A 84 0.91 18.39 -19.04
CA LYS A 84 0.58 17.33 -20.03
C LYS A 84 1.67 17.17 -21.09
N GLU A 85 2.37 18.25 -21.39
CA GLU A 85 3.49 18.29 -22.33
C GLU A 85 4.69 19.03 -21.72
N ARG A 86 5.90 18.71 -22.17
CA ARG A 86 7.10 19.44 -21.75
C ARG A 86 7.08 20.81 -22.39
N GLY A 87 7.07 21.85 -21.58
CA GLY A 87 7.05 23.22 -22.08
C GLY A 87 7.06 24.24 -20.97
N VAL A 88 7.22 25.50 -21.38
CA VAL A 88 7.09 26.66 -20.52
C VAL A 88 5.63 27.11 -20.53
N ILE A 89 5.09 27.44 -19.36
CA ILE A 89 3.79 28.08 -19.23
C ILE A 89 4.06 29.55 -18.90
N GLU A 90 3.88 30.39 -19.92
CA GLU A 90 4.20 31.82 -19.83
C GLU A 90 3.28 32.55 -18.86
N LYS A 91 3.80 33.62 -18.25
CA LYS A 91 3.06 34.47 -17.30
C LYS A 91 1.79 35.10 -17.93
N ASN A 92 1.83 35.36 -19.23
CA ASN A 92 0.75 36.04 -19.96
C ASN A 92 -0.32 35.06 -20.49
N ASN A 93 -0.17 33.75 -20.25
CA ASN A 93 -1.16 32.78 -20.70
C ASN A 93 -2.51 33.01 -20.00
N GLU A 94 -3.59 32.92 -20.77
CA GLU A 94 -4.95 33.00 -20.25
C GLU A 94 -5.30 31.77 -19.41
N TRP A 95 -6.24 31.93 -18.49
CA TRP A 95 -6.71 30.87 -17.58
C TRP A 95 -7.07 29.57 -18.31
N ASN A 96 -7.79 29.66 -19.41
CA ASN A 96 -8.25 28.49 -20.19
C ASN A 96 -7.06 27.71 -20.76
N VAL A 97 -6.00 28.40 -21.17
CA VAL A 97 -4.78 27.79 -21.69
C VAL A 97 -4.02 27.06 -20.58
N ILE A 98 -3.90 27.67 -19.40
CA ILE A 98 -3.28 27.02 -18.24
C ILE A 98 -4.06 25.75 -17.85
N ASN A 99 -5.40 25.83 -17.83
CA ASN A 99 -6.26 24.71 -17.48
C ASN A 99 -6.17 23.54 -18.47
N THR A 100 -5.97 23.81 -19.77
CA THR A 100 -5.80 22.74 -20.76
C THR A 100 -4.40 22.12 -20.71
N MET A 101 -3.37 22.89 -20.36
CA MET A 101 -1.98 22.42 -20.27
C MET A 101 -1.67 21.58 -19.02
N LEU A 102 -2.48 21.70 -17.96
CA LEU A 102 -2.25 21.01 -16.69
C LEU A 102 -3.26 19.87 -16.43
N SER A 103 -2.76 18.84 -15.76
CA SER A 103 -3.56 17.85 -15.03
C SER A 103 -3.29 18.05 -13.54
N TYR A 104 -4.33 18.27 -12.74
CA TYR A 104 -4.18 18.60 -11.33
C TYR A 104 -5.20 17.84 -10.48
N GLY A 105 -4.90 17.72 -9.18
CA GLY A 105 -5.70 16.97 -8.24
C GLY A 105 -5.12 16.99 -6.83
N ASP A 106 -5.73 16.21 -5.94
CA ASP A 106 -5.25 16.01 -4.57
C ASP A 106 -4.94 14.54 -4.26
N LEU A 107 -3.98 14.35 -3.38
CA LEU A 107 -3.56 13.05 -2.84
C LEU A 107 -3.75 13.05 -1.32
N ASN A 108 -4.33 11.97 -0.83
CA ASN A 108 -4.49 11.73 0.59
C ASN A 108 -3.13 11.41 1.25
N LYS A 109 -3.05 11.56 2.58
CA LYS A 109 -1.86 11.24 3.40
C LYS A 109 -1.37 9.80 3.26
N SER A 110 -2.21 8.90 2.76
CA SER A 110 -1.82 7.54 2.38
C SER A 110 -2.08 7.30 0.89
N PRO A 111 -1.07 7.50 0.03
CA PRO A 111 -1.19 7.29 -1.41
C PRO A 111 -1.62 5.87 -1.78
N LEU A 112 -1.15 4.86 -1.06
CA LEU A 112 -1.51 3.47 -1.35
C LEU A 112 -2.97 3.16 -1.02
N HIS A 113 -3.49 3.63 0.11
CA HIS A 113 -4.91 3.52 0.43
C HIS A 113 -5.77 4.24 -0.61
N HIS A 114 -5.36 5.45 -1.01
CA HIS A 114 -6.05 6.21 -2.04
C HIS A 114 -6.06 5.45 -3.38
N PHE A 115 -4.92 4.89 -3.79
CA PHE A 115 -4.81 4.08 -5.00
C PHE A 115 -5.73 2.85 -4.97
N ILE A 116 -5.75 2.11 -3.86
CA ILE A 116 -6.61 0.93 -3.71
C ILE A 116 -8.08 1.32 -3.77
N ALA A 117 -8.47 2.40 -3.09
CA ALA A 117 -9.81 2.95 -3.17
C ALA A 117 -10.16 3.30 -4.61
N PHE A 118 -9.31 4.05 -5.32
CA PHE A 118 -9.50 4.42 -6.72
C PHE A 118 -9.67 3.19 -7.64
N VAL A 119 -8.83 2.16 -7.49
CA VAL A 119 -8.96 0.93 -8.29
C VAL A 119 -10.30 0.26 -8.03
N ASN A 120 -10.73 0.16 -6.78
CA ASN A 120 -11.95 -0.56 -6.40
C ASN A 120 -13.24 0.22 -6.64
N THR A 121 -13.24 1.54 -6.43
CA THR A 121 -14.46 2.35 -6.45
C THR A 121 -14.64 3.10 -7.76
N VAL A 122 -13.56 3.36 -8.51
CA VAL A 122 -13.62 4.12 -9.77
C VAL A 122 -13.30 3.22 -10.96
N LEU A 123 -12.11 2.61 -11.00
CA LEU A 123 -11.71 1.81 -12.15
C LEU A 123 -12.52 0.52 -12.31
N SER A 124 -12.79 -0.18 -11.21
CA SER A 124 -13.48 -1.47 -11.27
C SER A 124 -14.90 -1.35 -11.87
N PRO A 125 -15.76 -0.40 -11.45
CA PRO A 125 -17.05 -0.18 -12.12
C PRO A 125 -16.92 0.20 -13.59
N ILE A 126 -15.93 1.01 -13.96
CA ILE A 126 -15.71 1.42 -15.36
C ILE A 126 -15.37 0.22 -16.23
N ILE A 127 -14.47 -0.65 -15.76
CA ILE A 127 -13.97 -1.81 -16.50
C ILE A 127 -14.97 -2.96 -16.48
N LEU A 128 -15.66 -3.20 -15.36
CA LEU A 128 -16.57 -4.36 -15.22
C LEU A 128 -17.96 -4.10 -15.78
N ASN A 129 -18.34 -2.85 -16.05
CA ASN A 129 -19.60 -2.54 -16.72
C ASN A 129 -19.58 -3.05 -18.17
N GLU A 130 -20.50 -3.94 -18.51
CA GLU A 130 -20.61 -4.54 -19.84
C GLU A 130 -20.93 -3.52 -20.93
N ARG A 131 -21.71 -2.47 -20.60
CA ARG A 131 -22.04 -1.39 -21.56
C ARG A 131 -20.82 -0.62 -22.04
N ASN A 132 -19.79 -0.50 -21.20
CA ASN A 132 -18.55 0.18 -21.55
C ASN A 132 -17.65 -0.68 -22.47
N ARG A 133 -18.04 -1.93 -22.74
CA ARG A 133 -17.24 -2.94 -23.44
C ARG A 133 -18.01 -3.62 -24.57
N GLU A 134 -19.13 -3.04 -25.00
CA GLU A 134 -19.96 -3.60 -26.08
C GLU A 134 -19.14 -3.78 -27.37
N ASP A 135 -18.22 -2.84 -27.65
CA ASP A 135 -17.33 -2.88 -28.82
C ASP A 135 -16.02 -3.66 -28.60
N TRP A 136 -15.82 -4.24 -27.40
CA TRP A 136 -14.56 -4.93 -27.09
C TRP A 136 -14.61 -6.38 -27.56
N PRO A 137 -13.56 -6.89 -28.23
CA PRO A 137 -13.41 -8.32 -28.47
C PRO A 137 -13.46 -9.10 -27.14
N GLU A 138 -14.11 -10.26 -27.13
CA GLU A 138 -14.28 -11.09 -25.93
C GLU A 138 -12.93 -11.44 -25.27
N SER A 139 -11.93 -11.76 -26.08
CA SER A 139 -10.57 -12.05 -25.60
C SER A 139 -9.91 -10.86 -24.89
N LEU A 140 -10.16 -9.64 -25.37
CA LEU A 140 -9.66 -8.41 -24.74
C LEU A 140 -10.41 -8.12 -23.43
N SER A 141 -11.73 -8.32 -23.41
CA SER A 141 -12.57 -8.15 -22.22
C SER A 141 -12.10 -9.05 -21.09
N GLU A 142 -11.89 -10.34 -21.36
CA GLU A 142 -11.39 -11.30 -20.36
C GLU A 142 -9.96 -10.96 -19.91
N TYR A 143 -9.09 -10.54 -20.82
CA TYR A 143 -7.74 -10.11 -20.48
C TYR A 143 -7.73 -8.92 -19.51
N ILE A 144 -8.51 -7.86 -19.80
CA ILE A 144 -8.55 -6.65 -18.98
C ILE A 144 -9.21 -6.92 -17.63
N LYS A 145 -10.27 -7.75 -17.57
CA LYS A 145 -10.86 -8.20 -16.29
C LYS A 145 -9.80 -8.88 -15.42
N ARG A 146 -9.06 -9.83 -15.99
CA ARG A 146 -8.01 -10.56 -15.27
C ARG A 146 -6.94 -9.61 -14.74
N ASP A 147 -6.51 -8.64 -15.54
CA ASP A 147 -5.48 -7.68 -15.13
C ASP A 147 -5.98 -6.73 -14.03
N LEU A 148 -7.25 -6.32 -14.08
CA LEU A 148 -7.89 -5.59 -12.97
C LEU A 148 -7.86 -6.41 -11.68
N TYR A 149 -8.33 -7.67 -11.72
CA TYR A 149 -8.32 -8.53 -10.53
C TYR A 149 -6.89 -8.76 -10.00
N ASN A 150 -5.92 -8.93 -10.90
CA ASN A 150 -4.51 -9.01 -10.53
C ASN A 150 -4.01 -7.72 -9.85
N LEU A 151 -4.41 -6.55 -10.35
CA LEU A 151 -4.04 -5.25 -9.78
C LEU A 151 -4.65 -5.07 -8.38
N GLN A 152 -5.92 -5.45 -8.20
CA GLN A 152 -6.60 -5.44 -6.90
C GLN A 152 -5.88 -6.35 -5.90
N LYS A 153 -5.58 -7.60 -6.30
CA LYS A 153 -4.86 -8.56 -5.46
C LYS A 153 -3.46 -8.05 -5.07
N LYS A 154 -2.69 -7.56 -6.04
CA LYS A 154 -1.33 -7.05 -5.80
C LYS A 154 -1.34 -5.83 -4.88
N SER A 155 -2.23 -4.88 -5.12
CA SER A 155 -2.31 -3.65 -4.31
C SER A 155 -2.73 -3.96 -2.86
N ALA A 156 -3.70 -4.85 -2.65
CA ALA A 156 -4.07 -5.34 -1.32
C ALA A 156 -2.91 -6.05 -0.61
N THR A 157 -2.13 -6.87 -1.33
CA THR A 157 -0.96 -7.56 -0.78
C THR A 157 0.14 -6.58 -0.36
N VAL A 158 0.40 -5.55 -1.17
CA VAL A 158 1.36 -4.50 -0.84
C VAL A 158 0.91 -3.72 0.39
N LEU A 159 -0.39 -3.39 0.49
CA LEU A 159 -0.93 -2.70 1.65
C LEU A 159 -0.78 -3.53 2.92
N ALA A 160 -1.18 -4.80 2.88
CA ALA A 160 -1.02 -5.71 4.01
C ALA A 160 0.45 -5.73 4.48
N ARG A 161 1.39 -5.88 3.56
CA ARG A 161 2.83 -5.90 3.88
C ARG A 161 3.32 -4.62 4.54
N ILE A 162 2.85 -3.45 4.08
CA ILE A 162 3.20 -2.15 4.68
C ILE A 162 2.58 -2.00 6.07
N GLU A 163 1.35 -2.48 6.27
CA GLU A 163 0.68 -2.50 7.57
C GLU A 163 1.20 -3.59 8.52
N GLY A 164 2.19 -4.38 8.10
CA GLY A 164 2.71 -5.52 8.88
C GLY A 164 1.83 -6.75 8.90
N LYS A 165 0.75 -6.78 8.11
CA LYS A 165 -0.08 -7.96 7.91
C LYS A 165 0.55 -8.85 6.84
N THR A 166 0.73 -10.12 7.15
CA THR A 166 1.22 -11.10 6.18
C THR A 166 0.08 -11.97 5.71
N HIS A 167 -0.21 -11.95 4.41
CA HIS A 167 -1.21 -12.81 3.79
C HIS A 167 -0.55 -13.98 3.04
N LEU A 168 -0.92 -15.21 3.39
CA LEU A 168 -0.52 -16.43 2.72
C LEU A 168 -1.44 -16.66 1.52
N ALA A 169 -0.92 -16.44 0.30
CA ALA A 169 -1.73 -16.57 -0.90
C ALA A 169 -2.24 -18.02 -1.07
N HIS A 170 -3.55 -18.19 -1.21
CA HIS A 170 -4.12 -19.51 -1.45
C HIS A 170 -3.74 -20.08 -2.82
N PRO A 171 -3.50 -21.40 -2.93
CA PRO A 171 -3.30 -22.06 -4.21
C PRO A 171 -4.54 -21.98 -5.10
N ILE A 172 -4.30 -21.90 -6.40
CA ILE A 172 -5.36 -21.88 -7.41
C ILE A 172 -6.15 -23.19 -7.33
N GLY A 173 -7.49 -23.10 -7.34
CA GLY A 173 -8.37 -24.27 -7.26
C GLY A 173 -8.72 -24.72 -5.84
N ILE A 174 -8.24 -24.03 -4.79
CA ILE A 174 -8.62 -24.33 -3.40
C ILE A 174 -10.12 -24.16 -3.14
N GLU A 175 -10.84 -23.39 -3.95
CA GLU A 175 -12.28 -23.21 -3.80
C GLU A 175 -13.04 -24.52 -4.01
N LYS A 176 -12.46 -25.45 -4.78
CA LYS A 176 -13.08 -26.75 -5.09
C LYS A 176 -13.01 -27.75 -3.93
N ILE A 177 -12.19 -27.50 -2.90
CA ILE A 177 -12.02 -28.40 -1.75
C ILE A 177 -12.92 -28.05 -0.55
N GLU A 178 -13.73 -26.99 -0.63
CA GLU A 178 -14.61 -26.57 0.47
C GLU A 178 -15.72 -27.59 0.73
N ASP A 179 -16.31 -28.15 -0.33
CA ASP A 179 -17.47 -29.04 -0.27
C ASP A 179 -17.15 -30.53 -0.55
N GLN A 180 -15.88 -30.88 -0.78
CA GLN A 180 -15.46 -32.24 -1.12
C GLN A 180 -14.70 -32.90 0.06
N GLU A 181 -14.92 -34.21 0.25
CA GLU A 181 -14.10 -35.02 1.16
C GLU A 181 -12.64 -35.09 0.68
N PRO A 182 -11.64 -35.24 1.58
CA PRO A 182 -10.24 -35.31 1.19
C PRO A 182 -10.02 -36.47 0.22
N ILE A 183 -9.83 -36.15 -1.06
CA ILE A 183 -9.76 -37.11 -2.15
C ILE A 183 -8.44 -37.89 -2.03
N SER A 184 -8.50 -39.22 -2.03
CA SER A 184 -7.33 -40.06 -2.33
C SER A 184 -6.94 -39.79 -3.79
N CYS A 185 -5.80 -39.16 -4.02
CA CYS A 185 -5.38 -38.72 -5.34
C CYS A 185 -4.84 -39.89 -6.15
N HIS A 186 -5.74 -40.71 -6.68
CA HIS A 186 -5.39 -41.72 -7.68
C HIS A 186 -6.20 -41.48 -8.95
N GLY A 187 -5.55 -40.87 -9.95
CA GLY A 187 -6.07 -40.72 -11.32
C GLY A 187 -6.70 -39.35 -11.63
N ASP A 188 -6.42 -38.86 -12.84
CA ASP A 188 -6.94 -37.68 -13.56
C ASP A 188 -6.26 -36.31 -13.33
N ASP A 189 -5.93 -35.66 -14.47
CA ASP A 189 -5.11 -34.45 -14.65
C ASP A 189 -5.51 -33.24 -13.76
N VAL A 190 -6.76 -33.19 -13.33
CA VAL A 190 -7.29 -32.13 -12.46
C VAL A 190 -6.74 -32.24 -11.03
N ILE A 191 -6.49 -33.46 -10.55
CA ILE A 191 -6.05 -33.71 -9.17
C ILE A 191 -4.54 -33.50 -9.01
N GLY A 192 -3.75 -33.87 -10.03
CA GLY A 192 -2.31 -33.60 -10.07
C GLY A 192 -2.00 -32.10 -10.06
N SER A 193 -2.80 -31.30 -10.78
CA SER A 193 -2.65 -29.84 -10.79
C SER A 193 -2.94 -29.18 -9.44
N LEU A 194 -3.93 -29.68 -8.69
CA LEU A 194 -4.23 -29.19 -7.34
C LEU A 194 -3.13 -29.58 -6.33
N MET A 195 -2.65 -30.82 -6.37
CA MET A 195 -1.55 -31.27 -5.52
C MET A 195 -0.31 -30.40 -5.75
N TYR A 196 0.10 -30.23 -7.01
CA TYR A 196 1.23 -29.37 -7.37
C TYR A 196 1.03 -27.91 -6.91
N ALA A 197 -0.18 -27.37 -7.03
CA ALA A 197 -0.51 -26.02 -6.56
C ALA A 197 -0.38 -25.92 -5.03
N ILE A 198 -0.84 -26.92 -4.29
CA ILE A 198 -0.68 -26.99 -2.82
C ILE A 198 0.81 -27.06 -2.47
N GLU A 199 1.58 -27.95 -3.11
CA GLU A 199 3.02 -28.08 -2.87
C GLU A 199 3.78 -26.78 -3.13
N THR A 200 3.47 -26.10 -4.24
CA THR A 200 4.02 -24.78 -4.57
C THR A 200 3.68 -23.75 -3.50
N ALA A 201 2.42 -23.71 -3.04
CA ALA A 201 2.01 -22.81 -1.98
C ALA A 201 2.77 -23.07 -0.67
N VAL A 202 3.05 -24.34 -0.30
CA VAL A 202 3.85 -24.66 0.89
C VAL A 202 5.28 -24.11 0.77
N VAL A 203 5.89 -24.19 -0.41
CA VAL A 203 7.23 -23.63 -0.67
C VAL A 203 7.21 -22.10 -0.50
N ASP A 204 6.26 -21.42 -1.15
CA ASP A 204 6.14 -19.97 -1.12
C ASP A 204 5.86 -19.46 0.30
N TRP A 205 4.92 -20.10 1.01
CA TRP A 205 4.61 -19.75 2.41
C TRP A 205 5.81 -19.96 3.31
N SER A 206 6.56 -21.05 3.12
CA SER A 206 7.78 -21.32 3.90
C SER A 206 8.83 -20.24 3.68
N ALA A 207 9.05 -19.82 2.44
CA ALA A 207 9.98 -18.73 2.11
C ALA A 207 9.54 -17.40 2.72
N GLN A 208 8.25 -17.05 2.60
CA GLN A 208 7.70 -15.83 3.17
C GLN A 208 7.82 -15.80 4.71
N ILE A 209 7.48 -16.90 5.38
CA ILE A 209 7.59 -17.03 6.85
C ILE A 209 9.07 -17.01 7.28
N ASN A 210 9.98 -17.62 6.52
CA ASN A 210 11.42 -17.55 6.76
C ASN A 210 11.90 -16.10 6.79
N ASP A 211 11.51 -15.29 5.81
CA ASP A 211 11.95 -13.91 5.69
C ASP A 211 11.49 -13.07 6.87
N ILE A 212 10.24 -13.26 7.33
CA ILE A 212 9.71 -12.58 8.51
C ILE A 212 10.46 -13.02 9.77
N LEU A 213 10.71 -14.32 9.94
CA LEU A 213 11.43 -14.83 11.10
C LEU A 213 12.88 -14.36 11.16
N LYS A 214 13.51 -14.06 10.01
CA LYS A 214 14.88 -13.54 9.90
C LYS A 214 15.00 -12.05 10.22
N GLN A 215 13.92 -11.27 10.21
CA GLN A 215 13.96 -9.85 10.54
C GLN A 215 14.51 -9.65 11.96
N GLN A 216 15.28 -8.57 12.17
CA GLN A 216 15.88 -8.22 13.45
C GLN A 216 15.62 -6.75 13.74
N SER A 217 15.37 -6.40 15.00
CA SER A 217 15.10 -5.02 15.39
C SER A 217 16.32 -4.11 15.20
N GLY A 218 17.53 -4.66 15.33
CA GLY A 218 18.80 -3.92 15.15
C GLY A 218 19.15 -3.54 13.72
N GLN A 219 18.30 -3.79 12.72
CA GLN A 219 18.62 -3.54 11.31
C GLN A 219 18.78 -2.04 11.01
N ALA A 220 17.96 -1.18 11.62
CA ALA A 220 18.09 0.28 11.52
C ALA A 220 19.46 0.75 12.06
N ILE A 221 19.88 0.21 13.21
CA ILE A 221 21.19 0.51 13.81
C ILE A 221 22.33 0.04 12.90
N ALA A 222 22.21 -1.17 12.33
CA ALA A 222 23.19 -1.71 11.39
C ALA A 222 23.32 -0.86 10.11
N ASN A 223 22.25 -0.16 9.71
CA ASN A 223 22.24 0.77 8.59
C ASN A 223 22.76 2.18 8.95
N GLY A 224 23.19 2.40 10.20
CA GLY A 224 23.69 3.69 10.69
C GLY A 224 22.57 4.68 11.06
N GLU A 225 21.34 4.21 11.24
CA GLU A 225 20.22 5.02 11.73
C GLU A 225 20.23 5.07 13.27
N PHE A 226 19.58 6.11 13.83
CA PHE A 226 19.46 6.32 15.27
C PHE A 226 17.99 6.18 15.71
N PRO A 227 17.42 4.97 15.70
CA PRO A 227 16.02 4.75 16.04
C PRO A 227 15.73 5.10 17.51
N LEU A 228 14.57 5.70 17.75
CA LEU A 228 14.06 5.95 19.11
C LEU A 228 13.57 4.65 19.75
N PRO A 229 13.44 4.56 21.09
CA PRO A 229 12.88 3.38 21.76
C PRO A 229 11.49 2.93 21.26
N THR A 230 10.70 3.87 20.72
CA THR A 230 9.41 3.56 20.09
C THR A 230 9.54 2.67 18.86
N TYR A 231 10.66 2.72 18.15
CA TYR A 231 10.94 1.85 17.01
C TYR A 231 11.06 0.38 17.42
N GLU A 232 11.73 0.09 18.54
CA GLU A 232 11.81 -1.28 19.08
C GLU A 232 10.41 -1.79 19.46
N TYR A 233 9.61 -0.94 20.12
CA TYR A 233 8.22 -1.27 20.43
C TYR A 233 7.41 -1.61 19.16
N GLU A 234 7.40 -0.70 18.19
CA GLU A 234 6.67 -0.86 16.92
C GLU A 234 7.13 -2.11 16.16
N PHE A 235 8.44 -2.38 16.12
CA PHE A 235 8.99 -3.58 15.48
C PHE A 235 8.45 -4.86 16.12
N TRP A 236 8.51 -4.97 17.45
CA TRP A 236 8.05 -6.17 18.13
C TRP A 236 6.53 -6.31 18.05
N GLU A 237 5.78 -5.20 18.13
CA GLU A 237 4.31 -5.18 18.03
C GLU A 237 3.88 -5.67 16.64
N GLN A 238 4.49 -5.11 15.59
CA GLN A 238 4.25 -5.52 14.21
C GLN A 238 4.58 -7.01 14.00
N ARG A 239 5.71 -7.49 14.54
CA ARG A 239 6.10 -8.89 14.44
C ARG A 239 5.11 -9.81 15.15
N MET A 240 4.59 -9.42 16.31
CA MET A 240 3.61 -10.19 17.07
C MET A 240 2.29 -10.30 16.30
N ASN A 241 1.76 -9.17 15.82
CA ASN A 241 0.54 -9.13 15.02
C ASN A 241 0.68 -9.99 13.75
N CYS A 242 1.82 -9.87 13.06
CA CYS A 242 2.13 -10.67 11.89
C CYS A 242 2.14 -12.19 12.19
N MET A 243 2.79 -12.62 13.28
CA MET A 243 2.81 -14.04 13.67
C MET A 243 1.41 -14.55 14.06
N HIS A 244 0.61 -13.70 14.72
CA HIS A 244 -0.78 -14.02 15.04
C HIS A 244 -1.62 -14.19 13.77
N ASP A 245 -1.57 -13.23 12.84
CA ASP A 245 -2.31 -13.26 11.57
C ASP A 245 -1.96 -14.50 10.72
N ILE A 246 -0.68 -14.86 10.64
CA ILE A 246 -0.22 -16.06 9.93
C ILE A 246 -0.76 -17.31 10.61
N TYR A 247 -0.73 -17.37 11.94
CA TYR A 247 -1.27 -18.51 12.68
C TYR A 247 -2.77 -18.69 12.39
N GLU A 248 -3.57 -17.62 12.47
CA GLU A 248 -5.01 -17.66 12.20
C GLU A 248 -5.30 -18.17 10.78
N GLN A 249 -4.49 -17.74 9.78
CA GLN A 249 -4.58 -18.26 8.42
C GLN A 249 -4.23 -19.74 8.32
N LEU A 250 -3.18 -20.21 9.01
CA LEU A 250 -2.76 -21.61 8.97
C LEU A 250 -3.75 -22.56 9.67
N ILE A 251 -4.50 -22.08 10.67
CA ILE A 251 -5.55 -22.88 11.32
C ILE A 251 -6.90 -22.80 10.60
N HIS A 252 -7.01 -21.98 9.54
CA HIS A 252 -8.21 -21.87 8.75
C HIS A 252 -8.64 -23.24 8.19
N PRO A 253 -9.95 -23.60 8.19
CA PRO A 253 -10.41 -24.92 7.75
C PRO A 253 -9.90 -25.34 6.37
N LYS A 254 -9.85 -24.41 5.39
CA LYS A 254 -9.28 -24.66 4.06
C LYS A 254 -7.82 -25.14 4.10
N VAL A 255 -7.00 -24.49 4.92
CA VAL A 255 -5.57 -24.79 5.03
C VAL A 255 -5.35 -26.10 5.79
N LYS A 256 -6.18 -26.39 6.80
CA LYS A 256 -6.20 -27.71 7.45
C LYS A 256 -6.52 -28.83 6.46
N LYS A 257 -7.48 -28.63 5.55
CA LYS A 257 -7.78 -29.59 4.48
C LYS A 257 -6.56 -29.80 3.54
N MET A 258 -5.83 -28.75 3.18
CA MET A 258 -4.59 -28.89 2.39
C MET A 258 -3.56 -29.78 3.10
N ALA A 259 -3.39 -29.61 4.41
CA ALA A 259 -2.47 -30.43 5.20
C ALA A 259 -2.88 -31.92 5.18
N ILE A 260 -4.19 -32.20 5.32
CA ILE A 260 -4.72 -33.57 5.23
C ILE A 260 -4.48 -34.16 3.84
N ILE A 261 -4.71 -33.39 2.76
CA ILE A 261 -4.46 -33.83 1.38
C ILE A 261 -2.98 -34.22 1.19
N LEU A 262 -2.04 -33.41 1.69
CA LEU A 262 -0.61 -33.73 1.63
C LEU A 262 -0.27 -35.03 2.38
N GLU A 263 -0.89 -35.27 3.55
CA GLU A 263 -0.66 -36.47 4.36
C GLU A 263 -1.23 -37.74 3.71
N VAL A 264 -2.50 -37.70 3.28
CA VAL A 264 -3.19 -38.84 2.65
C VAL A 264 -2.44 -39.32 1.42
N ASN A 265 -1.89 -38.39 0.64
CA ASN A 265 -1.16 -38.69 -0.59
C ASN A 265 0.34 -38.89 -0.38
N LYS A 266 0.81 -38.90 0.87
CA LYS A 266 2.22 -39.09 1.23
C LYS A 266 3.15 -38.13 0.47
N SER A 267 2.72 -36.90 0.27
CA SER A 267 3.52 -35.87 -0.41
C SER A 267 4.80 -35.58 0.36
N ALA A 268 5.90 -35.35 -0.36
CA ALA A 268 7.16 -34.90 0.22
C ALA A 268 7.03 -33.57 0.97
N TYR A 269 6.00 -32.77 0.68
CA TYR A 269 5.76 -31.45 1.28
C TYR A 269 4.90 -31.48 2.56
N ALA A 270 4.38 -32.65 2.96
CA ALA A 270 3.65 -32.80 4.23
C ALA A 270 4.53 -32.46 5.45
N ASN A 271 5.78 -32.94 5.46
CA ASN A 271 6.73 -32.64 6.54
C ASN A 271 7.19 -31.16 6.53
N PRO A 272 7.62 -30.57 5.40
CA PRO A 272 7.85 -29.13 5.28
C PRO A 272 6.71 -28.27 5.81
N PHE A 273 5.46 -28.60 5.48
CA PHE A 273 4.28 -27.89 6.00
C PHE A 273 4.20 -27.96 7.53
N LYS A 274 4.37 -29.15 8.13
CA LYS A 274 4.38 -29.32 9.59
C LYS A 274 5.49 -28.51 10.26
N GLU A 275 6.70 -28.53 9.70
CA GLU A 275 7.83 -27.78 10.26
C GLU A 275 7.61 -26.28 10.13
N MET A 276 7.09 -25.79 9.00
CA MET A 276 6.67 -24.40 8.84
C MET A 276 5.62 -24.02 9.91
N PHE A 277 4.58 -24.83 10.11
CA PHE A 277 3.56 -24.58 11.13
C PHE A 277 4.15 -24.52 12.54
N LYS A 278 5.00 -25.49 12.92
CA LYS A 278 5.70 -25.49 14.22
C LYS A 278 6.52 -24.22 14.44
N ARG A 279 7.17 -23.70 13.38
CA ARG A 279 7.96 -22.47 13.46
C ARG A 279 7.10 -21.24 13.69
N VAL A 280 5.92 -21.16 13.07
CA VAL A 280 4.95 -20.10 13.35
C VAL A 280 4.45 -20.18 14.80
N VAL A 281 4.11 -21.38 15.28
CA VAL A 281 3.70 -21.59 16.68
C VAL A 281 4.81 -21.15 17.65
N ARG A 282 6.06 -21.57 17.41
CA ARG A 282 7.21 -21.11 18.21
C ARG A 282 7.42 -19.61 18.11
N GLY A 283 7.22 -19.03 16.93
CA GLY A 283 7.29 -17.59 16.70
C GLY A 283 6.26 -16.83 17.54
N ARG A 284 5.00 -17.28 17.53
CA ARG A 284 3.89 -16.71 18.33
C ARG A 284 4.15 -16.78 19.83
N TYR A 285 4.60 -17.92 20.33
CA TYR A 285 4.84 -18.17 21.76
C TYR A 285 6.30 -17.94 22.20
N CYS A 286 7.09 -17.24 21.38
CA CYS A 286 8.49 -16.99 21.71
C CYS A 286 8.56 -16.12 22.97
N THR A 287 9.05 -16.68 24.07
CA THR A 287 9.25 -15.98 25.35
C THR A 287 10.12 -14.74 25.22
N VAL A 288 11.01 -14.68 24.22
CA VAL A 288 11.80 -13.48 23.91
C VAL A 288 10.91 -12.33 23.41
N LEU A 289 9.88 -12.60 22.59
CA LEU A 289 8.92 -11.57 22.16
C LEU A 289 8.12 -11.03 23.35
N TYR A 290 7.61 -11.95 24.18
CA TYR A 290 6.80 -11.60 25.35
C TYR A 290 7.64 -10.84 26.40
N ASN A 291 8.86 -11.28 26.65
CA ASN A 291 9.79 -10.62 27.58
C ASN A 291 10.24 -9.27 27.04
N ASN A 292 10.58 -9.15 25.76
CA ASN A 292 10.96 -7.86 25.15
C ASN A 292 9.80 -6.88 25.22
N MET A 293 8.57 -7.29 24.87
CA MET A 293 7.41 -6.42 24.95
C MET A 293 7.10 -6.00 26.39
N THR A 294 7.17 -6.94 27.35
CA THR A 294 6.94 -6.65 28.77
C THR A 294 7.99 -5.70 29.32
N CYS A 295 9.26 -5.87 28.95
CA CYS A 295 10.34 -4.96 29.32
C CYS A 295 10.16 -3.58 28.71
N ILE A 296 9.80 -3.49 27.42
CA ILE A 296 9.56 -2.23 26.72
C ILE A 296 8.34 -1.49 27.32
N ASN A 297 7.23 -2.19 27.58
CA ASN A 297 6.04 -1.62 28.22
C ASN A 297 6.34 -1.04 29.61
N LYS A 298 7.18 -1.72 30.40
CA LYS A 298 7.66 -1.21 31.69
C LYS A 298 8.53 0.05 31.53
N CYS A 299 9.38 0.10 30.51
CA CYS A 299 10.26 1.25 30.25
C CYS A 299 9.52 2.47 29.67
N LEU A 300 8.47 2.25 28.87
CA LEU A 300 7.73 3.30 28.17
C LEU A 300 6.41 3.71 28.86
N HIS A 301 6.03 3.06 29.96
CA HIS A 301 4.74 3.25 30.65
C HIS A 301 3.52 3.08 29.72
N ILE A 302 3.61 2.18 28.73
CA ILE A 302 2.51 1.86 27.80
C ILE A 302 1.71 0.68 28.38
N THR A 303 0.41 0.87 28.59
CA THR A 303 -0.52 -0.21 28.99
C THR A 303 -1.01 -0.96 27.76
N PHE A 304 -0.34 -2.06 27.41
CA PHE A 304 -0.80 -2.99 26.38
C PHE A 304 -1.11 -4.35 27.03
N GLU A 305 -2.31 -4.89 26.80
CA GLU A 305 -2.68 -6.23 27.23
C GLU A 305 -2.14 -7.25 26.22
N LEU A 306 -1.17 -8.05 26.65
CA LEU A 306 -0.69 -9.18 25.85
C LEU A 306 -1.77 -10.27 25.83
N PRO A 307 -2.05 -10.90 24.68
CA PRO A 307 -2.91 -12.08 24.65
C PRO A 307 -2.30 -13.19 25.52
N PRO A 308 -3.14 -14.01 26.20
CA PRO A 308 -2.65 -15.07 27.07
C PRO A 308 -1.79 -16.09 26.30
N PRO A 309 -0.83 -16.72 26.99
CA PRO A 309 0.10 -17.70 26.41
C PRO A 309 -0.59 -18.99 25.94
#